data_AF-A0A9P5SRU2-F1
#
_entry.id   AF-A0A9P5SRU2-F1
#
_cell.length_a   1.000
_cell.length_b   1.000
_cell.length_c   1.000
_cell.angle_alpha   90.00
_cell.angle_beta   90.00
_cell.angle_gamma   90.00
#
_symmetry.space_group_name_H-M   'P 1'
#
loop_
_entity.id
_entity.type
_entity.pdbx_description
1 polymer ?
#
loop_
_entity_poly.entity_id
_entity_poly.type
_entity_poly.pdbx_seq_one_letter_code
_entity_poly.pdbx_strand_id
1 'polypeptide(L)'
;MFKASLTSTASGITQQTRTYATRVTRTMFPRHYRLRHKVNAENEATPLADGSLFIRRPTAGPTTSILSSQRPSPASVSSTSAATPLSHPDLPPALVKGGSRPEFAKLTPEQIAEMQSLRASDPAKYTRSVLAKKYNVSDMFVKCFVPASKQVQVARIRAQQRAFDAKGWKAQEIVIQRQKRRELW
;
A
#
# COMPACT_ATOMS: atom_id res chain seq x y z
N MET A 1 39.28 12.22 55.32
CA MET A 1 38.75 13.48 54.76
C MET A 1 39.45 13.78 53.46
N PHE A 2 38.86 13.45 52.31
CA PHE A 2 39.35 13.88 51.00
C PHE A 2 38.14 14.24 50.14
N LYS A 3 38.02 15.52 49.77
CA LYS A 3 36.96 16.06 48.90
C LYS A 3 37.47 16.04 47.47
N ALA A 4 36.76 15.38 46.56
CA ALA A 4 37.03 15.47 45.13
C ALA A 4 36.30 16.71 44.58
N SER A 5 37.07 17.66 44.06
CA SER A 5 36.59 18.85 43.35
C SER A 5 36.41 18.49 41.87
N LEU A 6 35.19 18.57 41.35
CA LEU A 6 34.90 18.47 39.92
C LEU A 6 35.06 19.85 39.28
N THR A 7 36.14 20.06 38.52
CA THR A 7 36.24 21.18 37.58
C THR A 7 35.70 20.75 36.23
N SER A 8 34.52 21.26 35.87
CA SER A 8 33.88 21.12 34.56
C SER A 8 34.57 22.04 33.56
N THR A 9 35.26 21.48 32.58
CA THR A 9 35.69 22.19 31.36
C THR A 9 34.64 21.94 30.27
N ALA A 10 33.79 22.94 30.05
CA ALA A 10 32.81 22.95 28.97
C ALA A 10 33.51 23.16 27.62
N SER A 11 33.76 22.08 26.89
CA SER A 11 34.05 22.14 25.46
C SER A 11 32.74 22.18 24.69
N GLY A 12 32.51 23.31 24.01
CA GLY A 12 31.32 23.59 23.23
C GLY A 12 31.13 22.61 22.09
N ILE A 13 30.16 21.72 22.24
CA ILE A 13 29.57 20.99 21.12
C ILE A 13 28.43 21.87 20.61
N THR A 14 28.68 22.58 19.50
CA THR A 14 27.60 23.16 18.69
C THR A 14 26.75 22.02 18.15
N GLN A 15 25.72 21.64 18.89
CA GLN A 15 24.71 20.70 18.42
C GLN A 15 24.00 21.35 17.24
N GLN A 16 24.30 20.88 16.02
CA GLN A 16 23.43 21.10 14.87
C GLN A 16 22.12 20.36 15.15
N THR A 17 21.20 21.03 15.82
CA THR A 17 19.83 20.56 16.00
C THR A 17 19.19 20.46 14.62
N ARG A 18 19.07 19.24 14.10
CA ARG A 18 18.21 18.93 12.96
C ARG A 18 16.76 19.16 13.38
N THR A 19 16.26 20.38 13.16
CA THR A 19 14.85 20.68 13.30
C THR A 19 14.11 20.02 12.15
N TYR A 20 13.38 18.94 12.43
CA TYR A 20 12.42 18.40 11.47
C TYR A 20 11.34 19.45 11.22
N ALA A 21 11.13 19.80 9.95
CA ALA A 21 10.01 20.62 9.53
C ALA A 21 8.70 19.82 9.63
N THR A 22 8.26 19.54 10.86
CA THR A 22 6.90 19.05 11.15
C THR A 22 6.06 20.16 11.76
N ARG A 23 6.17 21.37 11.22
CA ARG A 23 5.05 22.32 11.25
C ARG A 23 4.26 22.15 9.96
N VAL A 24 3.52 21.05 9.89
CA VAL A 24 2.37 20.98 8.98
C VAL A 24 1.33 21.93 9.56
N THR A 25 1.45 23.21 9.23
CA THR A 25 0.30 24.10 9.27
C THR A 25 -0.72 23.43 8.37
N ARG A 26 -1.77 22.88 8.99
CA ARG A 26 -3.00 22.45 8.32
C ARG A 26 -3.32 23.55 7.32
N THR A 27 -3.05 23.30 6.05
CA THR A 27 -3.33 24.25 5.00
C THR A 27 -4.85 24.38 4.98
N MET A 28 -5.33 25.50 5.55
CA MET A 28 -6.65 26.03 5.27
C MET A 28 -6.63 26.47 3.80
N PHE A 29 -6.53 25.52 2.87
CA PHE A 29 -6.84 25.82 1.48
C PHE A 29 -8.36 25.97 1.41
N PRO A 30 -8.90 27.16 1.09
CA PRO A 30 -10.30 27.27 0.74
C PRO A 30 -10.51 26.39 -0.50
N ARG A 31 -11.46 25.45 -0.43
CA ARG A 31 -11.94 24.73 -1.61
C ARG A 31 -12.75 25.69 -2.48
N HIS A 32 -12.08 26.59 -3.18
CA HIS A 32 -12.65 27.29 -4.32
C HIS A 32 -11.94 26.83 -5.60
N TYR A 33 -12.16 25.57 -5.96
CA TYR A 33 -12.14 25.21 -7.37
C TYR A 33 -13.40 25.76 -8.00
N ARG A 34 -13.36 27.03 -8.43
CA ARG A 34 -14.00 27.50 -9.65
C ARG A 34 -13.22 28.71 -10.14
N LEU A 35 -12.09 28.46 -10.80
CA LEU A 35 -11.66 29.37 -11.85
C LEU A 35 -12.72 29.24 -12.95
N ARG A 36 -13.81 30.01 -12.83
CA ARG A 36 -14.72 30.24 -13.95
C ARG A 36 -13.90 31.05 -14.93
N HIS A 37 -13.33 30.39 -15.92
CA HIS A 37 -12.89 31.09 -17.12
C HIS A 37 -14.13 31.81 -17.64
N LYS A 38 -14.14 33.15 -17.53
CA LYS A 38 -15.06 33.97 -18.30
C LYS A 38 -14.63 33.80 -19.74
N VAL A 39 -15.32 32.93 -20.47
CA VAL A 39 -15.19 32.87 -21.92
C VAL A 39 -15.63 34.24 -22.41
N ASN A 40 -14.70 35.02 -22.98
CA ASN A 40 -15.05 36.25 -23.67
C ASN A 40 -15.75 35.81 -24.96
N ALA A 41 -17.09 35.83 -24.92
CA ALA A 41 -17.97 35.11 -25.84
C ALA A 41 -17.84 35.54 -27.32
N GLU A 42 -17.18 36.65 -27.61
CA GLU A 42 -17.25 37.28 -28.93
C GLU A 42 -16.14 36.81 -29.88
N ASN A 43 -14.99 36.35 -29.37
CA ASN A 43 -13.83 36.02 -30.21
C ASN A 43 -13.52 34.50 -30.31
N GLU A 44 -14.12 33.66 -29.46
CA GLU A 44 -13.77 32.24 -29.34
C GLU A 44 -14.88 31.26 -29.80
N ALA A 45 -16.04 31.78 -30.21
CA ALA A 45 -17.20 30.95 -30.56
C ALA A 45 -17.74 31.34 -31.94
N THR A 46 -17.78 30.37 -32.86
CA THR A 46 -18.47 30.53 -34.14
C THR A 46 -19.88 29.93 -34.05
N PRO A 47 -20.95 30.68 -34.39
CA PRO A 47 -22.31 30.15 -34.38
C PRO A 47 -22.51 29.17 -35.55
N LEU A 48 -23.14 28.04 -35.26
CA LEU A 48 -23.51 27.03 -36.25
C LEU A 48 -25.01 27.17 -36.59
N ALA A 49 -25.43 26.63 -37.74
CA ALA A 49 -26.77 26.85 -38.30
C ALA A 49 -27.93 26.30 -37.44
N ASP A 50 -27.62 25.40 -36.51
CA ASP A 50 -28.55 24.81 -35.54
C ASP A 50 -28.68 25.63 -34.24
N GLY A 51 -28.00 26.77 -34.13
CA GLY A 51 -27.97 27.62 -32.94
C GLY A 51 -27.00 27.14 -31.87
N SER A 52 -26.21 26.09 -32.14
CA SER A 52 -25.12 25.65 -31.25
C SER A 52 -23.86 26.50 -31.46
N LEU A 53 -23.05 26.63 -30.41
CA LEU A 53 -21.80 27.39 -30.43
C LEU A 53 -20.61 26.43 -30.50
N PHE A 54 -19.84 26.51 -31.59
CA PHE A 54 -18.59 25.78 -31.70
C PHE A 54 -17.47 26.58 -31.01
N ILE A 55 -17.05 26.14 -29.82
CA ILE A 55 -15.98 26.76 -29.05
C ILE A 55 -14.64 26.31 -29.63
N ARG A 56 -13.93 27.22 -30.32
CA ARG A 56 -12.56 26.98 -30.76
C ARG A 56 -11.63 27.21 -29.57
N ARG A 57 -11.26 26.14 -28.87
CA ARG A 57 -10.10 26.20 -27.99
C ARG A 57 -8.90 26.51 -28.89
N PRO A 58 -8.10 27.56 -28.63
CA PRO A 58 -6.84 27.70 -29.32
C PRO A 58 -6.07 26.40 -29.08
N THR A 59 -5.83 25.65 -30.14
CA THR A 59 -4.81 24.60 -30.08
C THR A 59 -3.53 25.33 -29.69
N ALA A 60 -2.77 24.78 -28.76
CA ALA A 60 -1.43 25.31 -28.48
C ALA A 60 -0.63 25.17 -29.79
N GLY A 61 -0.70 26.20 -30.62
CA GLY A 61 0.07 26.31 -31.84
C GLY A 61 1.55 26.37 -31.47
N PRO A 62 2.43 25.88 -32.35
CA PRO A 62 3.85 25.70 -32.05
C PRO A 62 4.53 27.08 -31.99
N THR A 63 4.65 27.66 -30.80
CA THR A 63 5.46 28.87 -30.60
C THR A 63 6.86 28.45 -30.19
N THR A 64 7.70 28.45 -31.23
CA THR A 64 9.14 28.73 -31.24
C THR A 64 9.59 29.66 -30.10
N SER A 65 10.66 29.26 -29.39
CA SER A 65 11.62 30.10 -28.61
C SER A 65 12.09 29.46 -27.29
N ILE A 66 12.64 28.23 -27.32
CA ILE A 66 13.69 27.82 -26.36
C ILE A 66 14.66 26.88 -27.09
N LEU A 67 15.35 27.41 -28.10
CA LEU A 67 16.48 26.73 -28.74
C LEU A 67 17.76 27.50 -28.40
N SER A 68 18.24 27.39 -27.16
CA SER A 68 19.66 27.56 -26.80
C SER A 68 19.90 27.22 -25.34
N SER A 69 20.08 25.94 -25.06
CA SER A 69 20.99 25.46 -24.01
C SER A 69 21.17 23.95 -24.17
N GLN A 70 21.65 23.54 -25.34
CA GLN A 70 22.36 22.26 -25.47
C GLN A 70 23.71 22.43 -24.78
N ARG A 71 23.72 22.28 -23.45
CA ARG A 71 24.94 21.90 -22.75
C ARG A 71 24.80 20.41 -22.51
N PRO A 72 25.39 19.53 -23.34
CA PRO A 72 25.49 18.13 -22.96
C PRO A 72 26.34 18.09 -21.69
N SER A 73 25.72 17.72 -20.58
CA SER A 73 26.46 17.37 -19.37
C SER A 73 27.35 16.17 -19.72
N PRO A 74 28.69 16.22 -19.55
CA PRO A 74 29.58 15.13 -19.92
C PRO A 74 29.53 13.94 -18.94
N ALA A 75 28.49 13.83 -18.09
CA ALA A 75 28.45 12.89 -16.98
C ALA A 75 27.47 11.71 -17.17
N SER A 76 27.21 11.29 -18.41
CA SER A 76 26.48 10.04 -18.66
C SER A 76 27.11 9.23 -19.79
N VAL A 77 28.43 9.04 -19.70
CA VAL A 77 29.06 7.80 -20.13
C VAL A 77 28.96 6.79 -18.98
N SER A 78 27.74 6.34 -18.66
CA SER A 78 27.59 5.12 -17.88
C SER A 78 27.72 3.97 -18.88
N SER A 79 28.96 3.51 -18.99
CA SER A 79 29.39 2.22 -19.49
C SER A 79 28.27 1.21 -19.74
N THR A 80 28.11 0.81 -20.99
CA THR A 80 27.66 -0.53 -21.37
C THR A 80 28.69 -1.56 -20.88
N SER A 81 28.87 -1.66 -19.56
CA SER A 81 29.57 -2.78 -18.95
C SER A 81 28.65 -3.98 -19.06
N ALA A 82 29.12 -4.98 -19.80
CA ALA A 82 28.53 -6.30 -19.96
C ALA A 82 27.82 -6.75 -18.68
N ALA A 83 26.57 -7.20 -18.80
CA ALA A 83 25.76 -7.68 -17.70
C ALA A 83 26.41 -8.93 -17.07
N THR A 84 27.30 -8.71 -16.10
CA THR A 84 27.66 -9.74 -15.12
C THR A 84 26.42 -10.01 -14.27
N PRO A 85 26.01 -11.28 -14.05
CA PRO A 85 24.89 -11.56 -13.16
C PRO A 85 25.24 -11.04 -11.76
N LEU A 86 24.50 -10.03 -11.30
CA LEU A 86 24.64 -9.48 -9.95
C LEU A 86 24.40 -10.62 -8.96
N SER A 87 25.48 -11.07 -8.31
CA SER A 87 25.39 -11.96 -7.17
C SER A 87 24.64 -11.24 -6.03
N HIS A 88 24.15 -12.02 -5.07
CA HIS A 88 23.27 -11.62 -3.98
C HIS A 88 23.77 -10.57 -2.94
N PRO A 89 25.06 -10.16 -2.83
CA PRO A 89 25.48 -9.31 -1.71
C PRO A 89 25.17 -7.81 -1.85
N ASP A 90 24.83 -7.32 -3.06
CA ASP A 90 24.55 -5.87 -3.28
C ASP A 90 23.06 -5.51 -3.25
N LEU A 91 22.17 -6.51 -3.13
CA LEU A 91 20.74 -6.28 -3.00
C LEU A 91 20.35 -6.17 -1.51
N PRO A 92 19.47 -5.23 -1.13
CA PRO A 92 18.91 -5.24 0.22
C PRO A 92 18.21 -6.58 0.48
N PRO A 93 18.16 -7.04 1.74
CA PRO A 93 17.53 -8.32 2.04
C PRO A 93 16.09 -8.34 1.52
N ALA A 94 15.76 -9.39 0.77
CA ALA A 94 14.42 -9.55 0.22
C ALA A 94 13.39 -9.48 1.35
N LEU A 95 12.23 -8.87 1.07
CA LEU A 95 11.11 -8.88 2.01
C LEU A 95 10.64 -10.34 2.16
N VAL A 96 11.15 -11.04 3.18
CA VAL A 96 10.87 -12.45 3.41
C VAL A 96 9.37 -12.60 3.69
N LYS A 97 8.60 -13.00 2.69
CA LYS A 97 7.18 -13.34 2.85
C LYS A 97 7.08 -14.72 3.51
N GLY A 98 7.32 -14.73 4.82
CA GLY A 98 7.31 -15.94 5.66
C GLY A 98 8.73 -16.35 6.02
N GLY A 99 9.16 -16.00 7.24
CA GLY A 99 10.37 -16.56 7.84
C GLY A 99 10.34 -18.09 7.87
N SER A 100 11.47 -18.68 8.28
CA SER A 100 11.69 -20.13 8.39
C SER A 100 10.38 -20.87 8.67
N ARG A 101 9.91 -21.68 7.71
CA ARG A 101 8.65 -22.41 7.86
C ARG A 101 8.78 -23.28 9.10
N PRO A 102 7.89 -23.14 10.10
CA PRO A 102 7.96 -23.99 11.28
C PRO A 102 7.83 -25.44 10.83
N GLU A 103 8.64 -26.32 11.43
CA GLU A 103 8.54 -27.75 11.21
C GLU A 103 7.19 -28.23 11.76
N PHE A 104 6.32 -28.67 10.86
CA PHE A 104 5.00 -29.19 11.23
C PHE A 104 5.08 -30.66 11.59
N ALA A 105 4.32 -31.07 12.61
CA ALA A 105 4.20 -32.46 12.99
C ALA A 105 3.50 -33.27 11.88
N LYS A 106 3.93 -34.53 11.68
CA LYS A 106 3.21 -35.49 10.84
C LYS A 106 2.02 -36.03 11.65
N LEU A 107 0.81 -35.78 11.17
CA LEU A 107 -0.41 -36.24 11.84
C LEU A 107 -0.74 -37.68 11.48
N THR A 108 -1.24 -38.43 12.48
CA THR A 108 -1.88 -39.73 12.25
C THR A 108 -3.33 -39.54 11.78
N PRO A 109 -3.92 -40.52 11.07
CA PRO A 109 -5.31 -40.43 10.64
C PRO A 109 -6.30 -40.29 11.83
N GLU A 110 -5.97 -40.85 12.99
CA GLU A 110 -6.76 -40.75 14.22
C GLU A 110 -6.86 -39.31 14.72
N GLN A 111 -5.74 -38.59 14.74
CA GLN A 111 -5.71 -37.17 15.14
C GLN A 111 -6.53 -36.30 14.19
N ILE A 112 -6.59 -36.64 12.90
CA ILE A 112 -7.43 -35.92 11.93
C ILE A 112 -8.91 -36.15 12.25
N ALA A 113 -9.31 -37.38 12.60
CA ALA A 113 -10.68 -37.70 12.99
C ALA A 113 -11.08 -36.97 14.29
N GLU A 114 -10.20 -36.89 15.28
CA GLU A 114 -10.42 -36.07 16.48
C GLU A 114 -10.59 -34.58 16.16
N MET A 115 -9.77 -34.03 15.27
CA MET A 115 -9.91 -32.63 14.86
C MET A 115 -11.25 -32.37 14.18
N GLN A 116 -11.74 -33.33 13.39
CA GLN A 116 -13.06 -33.27 12.75
C GLN A 116 -14.18 -33.33 13.78
N SER A 117 -14.13 -34.24 14.76
CA SER A 117 -15.14 -34.33 15.81
C SER A 117 -15.18 -33.06 16.67
N LEU A 118 -14.01 -32.55 17.07
CA LEU A 118 -13.91 -31.29 17.82
C LEU A 118 -14.50 -30.12 17.04
N ARG A 119 -14.20 -29.99 15.75
CA ARG A 119 -14.73 -28.90 14.94
C ARG A 119 -16.22 -29.05 14.62
N ALA A 120 -16.72 -30.27 14.56
CA ALA A 120 -18.15 -30.56 14.39
C ALA A 120 -18.95 -30.21 15.65
N SER A 121 -18.40 -30.45 16.84
CA SER A 121 -19.04 -30.10 18.12
C SER A 121 -19.22 -28.59 18.29
N ASP A 122 -18.12 -27.83 18.34
CA ASP A 122 -18.15 -26.39 18.57
C ASP A 122 -17.21 -25.63 17.61
N PRO A 123 -17.69 -25.22 16.42
CA PRO A 123 -16.86 -24.54 15.43
C PRO A 123 -16.44 -23.12 15.84
N ALA A 124 -17.10 -22.52 16.84
CA ALA A 124 -16.74 -21.21 17.39
C ALA A 124 -15.59 -21.28 18.40
N LYS A 125 -15.51 -22.35 19.19
CA LYS A 125 -14.44 -22.58 20.18
C LYS A 125 -13.23 -23.23 19.52
N TYR A 126 -13.45 -24.30 18.76
CA TYR A 126 -12.41 -25.02 18.03
C TYR A 126 -12.21 -24.42 16.64
N THR A 127 -11.77 -23.16 16.64
CA THR A 127 -11.42 -22.47 15.39
C THR A 127 -10.17 -23.08 14.76
N ARG A 128 -10.00 -22.82 13.47
CA ARG A 128 -8.86 -23.31 12.69
C ARG A 128 -7.51 -23.02 13.35
N SER A 129 -7.34 -21.80 13.88
CA SER A 129 -6.10 -21.38 14.54
C SER A 129 -5.87 -22.06 15.89
N VAL A 130 -6.94 -22.41 16.62
CA VAL A 130 -6.85 -23.15 17.88
C VAL A 130 -6.40 -24.58 17.60
N LEU A 131 -7.01 -25.24 16.61
CA LEU A 131 -6.63 -26.61 16.22
C LEU A 131 -5.22 -26.66 15.63
N ALA A 132 -4.86 -25.70 14.78
CA ALA A 132 -3.52 -25.58 14.21
C ALA A 132 -2.45 -25.49 15.31
N LYS A 133 -2.69 -24.70 16.36
CA LYS A 133 -1.78 -24.59 17.51
C LYS A 133 -1.75 -25.87 18.36
N LYS A 134 -2.91 -26.47 18.62
CA LYS A 134 -3.02 -27.69 19.45
C LYS A 134 -2.24 -28.87 18.84
N TYR A 135 -2.33 -29.02 17.52
CA TYR A 135 -1.73 -30.15 16.80
C TYR A 135 -0.41 -29.80 16.09
N ASN A 136 0.13 -28.59 16.31
CA ASN A 136 1.33 -28.05 15.64
C ASN A 136 1.33 -28.23 14.11
N VAL A 137 0.25 -27.76 13.48
CA VAL A 137 -0.04 -27.96 12.07
C VAL A 137 -0.40 -26.63 11.40
N SER A 138 -0.15 -26.51 10.10
CA SER A 138 -0.50 -25.30 9.35
C SER A 138 -2.00 -25.02 9.38
N ASP A 139 -2.35 -23.74 9.56
CA ASP A 139 -3.70 -23.22 9.42
C ASP A 139 -4.36 -23.66 8.10
N MET A 140 -3.59 -23.71 7.02
CA MET A 140 -4.10 -24.15 5.71
C MET A 140 -4.45 -25.63 5.70
N PHE A 141 -3.65 -26.48 6.35
CA PHE A 141 -3.93 -27.91 6.47
C PHE A 141 -5.27 -28.13 7.17
N VAL A 142 -5.52 -27.44 8.28
CA VAL A 142 -6.80 -27.54 9.00
C VAL A 142 -7.98 -27.03 8.16
N LYS A 143 -7.76 -26.09 7.23
CA LYS A 143 -8.80 -25.66 6.27
C LYS A 143 -9.18 -26.78 5.31
N CYS A 144 -8.20 -27.53 4.82
CA CYS A 144 -8.40 -28.58 3.82
C CYS A 144 -9.00 -29.86 4.41
N PHE A 145 -8.45 -30.34 5.53
CA PHE A 145 -8.82 -31.64 6.10
C PHE A 145 -9.97 -31.58 7.10
N VAL A 146 -10.25 -30.40 7.65
CA VAL A 146 -11.24 -30.22 8.73
C VAL A 146 -12.15 -29.03 8.39
N PRO A 147 -12.97 -29.10 7.34
CA PRO A 147 -13.87 -28.00 7.00
C PRO A 147 -14.90 -27.76 8.10
N ALA A 148 -15.28 -26.49 8.33
CA ALA A 148 -16.42 -26.18 9.19
C ALA A 148 -17.73 -26.54 8.48
N SER A 149 -18.83 -26.69 9.23
CA SER A 149 -20.15 -26.89 8.64
C SER A 149 -20.52 -25.77 7.66
N LYS A 150 -21.25 -26.11 6.59
CA LYS A 150 -21.62 -25.16 5.53
C LYS A 150 -22.36 -23.93 6.08
N GLN A 151 -23.24 -24.13 7.07
CA GLN A 151 -23.98 -23.05 7.71
C GLN A 151 -23.06 -22.02 8.37
N VAL A 152 -22.03 -22.47 9.09
CA VAL A 152 -21.05 -21.58 9.73
C VAL A 152 -20.21 -20.83 8.69
N GLN A 153 -19.85 -21.49 7.59
CA GLN A 153 -19.14 -20.83 6.49
C GLN A 153 -19.98 -19.71 5.87
N VAL A 154 -21.25 -19.99 5.57
CA VAL A 154 -22.20 -19.01 5.02
C VAL A 154 -22.42 -17.86 6.00
N ALA A 155 -22.60 -18.15 7.29
CA ALA A 155 -22.74 -17.12 8.32
C ALA A 155 -21.51 -16.20 8.38
N ARG A 156 -20.31 -16.75 8.23
CA ARG A 156 -19.06 -15.98 8.20
C ARG A 156 -18.95 -15.10 6.96
N ILE A 157 -19.32 -15.62 5.79
CA ILE A 157 -19.35 -14.85 4.53
C ILE A 157 -20.36 -13.70 4.67
N ARG A 158 -21.56 -13.97 5.19
CA ARG A 158 -22.57 -12.94 5.45
C ARG A 158 -22.08 -11.88 6.44
N ALA A 159 -21.38 -12.28 7.49
CA ALA A 159 -20.78 -11.34 8.46
C ALA A 159 -19.70 -10.47 7.81
N GLN A 160 -18.86 -11.04 6.93
CA GLN A 160 -17.86 -10.29 6.17
C GLN A 160 -18.51 -9.30 5.20
N GLN A 161 -19.59 -9.71 4.52
CA GLN A 161 -20.34 -8.84 3.63
C GLN A 161 -20.96 -7.67 4.41
N ARG A 162 -21.65 -7.94 5.52
CA ARG A 162 -22.18 -6.88 6.40
C ARG A 162 -21.10 -5.92 6.89
N ALA A 163 -19.93 -6.45 7.26
CA ALA A 163 -18.79 -5.62 7.67
C ALA A 163 -18.18 -4.82 6.52
N PHE A 164 -18.35 -5.25 5.27
CA PHE A 164 -17.99 -4.48 4.08
C PHE A 164 -19.04 -3.41 3.77
N ASP A 165 -20.31 -3.76 3.84
CA ASP A 165 -21.45 -2.85 3.58
C ASP A 165 -21.53 -1.73 4.63
N ALA A 166 -21.16 -2.03 5.88
CA ALA A 166 -21.06 -1.05 6.96
C ALA A 166 -19.95 -0.01 6.76
N LYS A 167 -19.01 -0.23 5.82
CA LYS A 167 -17.97 0.75 5.50
C LYS A 167 -18.56 1.88 4.66
N GLY A 168 -18.06 3.09 4.84
CA GLY A 168 -18.42 4.20 3.95
C GLY A 168 -17.96 3.96 2.50
N TRP A 169 -18.68 4.56 1.55
CA TRP A 169 -18.44 4.47 0.10
C TRP A 169 -16.95 4.52 -0.30
N LYS A 170 -16.20 5.52 0.21
CA LYS A 170 -14.77 5.69 -0.12
C LYS A 170 -13.92 4.49 0.30
N ALA A 171 -14.21 3.91 1.47
CA ALA A 171 -13.46 2.75 1.96
C ALA A 171 -13.79 1.49 1.15
N GLN A 172 -15.02 1.35 0.66
CA GLN A 172 -15.42 0.27 -0.25
C GLN A 172 -14.69 0.41 -1.60
N GLU A 173 -14.70 1.61 -2.18
CA GLU A 173 -14.03 1.90 -3.45
C GLU A 173 -12.53 1.56 -3.40
N ILE A 174 -11.84 1.93 -2.31
CA ILE A 174 -10.42 1.59 -2.11
C ILE A 174 -10.20 0.07 -2.10
N VAL A 175 -11.08 -0.70 -1.46
CA VAL A 175 -10.97 -2.17 -1.43
C VAL A 175 -11.16 -2.75 -2.83
N ILE A 176 -12.15 -2.27 -3.58
CA ILE A 176 -12.42 -2.69 -4.97
C ILE A 176 -11.23 -2.36 -5.87
N GLN A 177 -10.68 -1.14 -5.79
CA GLN A 177 -9.50 -0.76 -6.56
C GLN A 177 -8.26 -1.60 -6.18
N ARG A 178 -8.11 -2.00 -4.90
CA ARG A 178 -7.06 -2.94 -4.47
C ARG A 178 -7.28 -4.36 -4.98
N GLN A 179 -8.51 -4.77 -5.28
CA GLN A 179 -8.79 -6.06 -5.93
C GLN A 179 -8.43 -5.97 -7.42
N LYS A 180 -8.89 -4.94 -8.13
CA LYS A 180 -8.54 -4.70 -9.55
C LYS A 180 -7.04 -4.64 -9.80
N ARG A 181 -6.27 -3.95 -8.93
CA ARG A 181 -4.81 -3.92 -9.03
C ARG A 181 -4.15 -5.28 -8.80
N ARG A 182 -4.74 -6.14 -7.94
CA ARG A 182 -4.25 -7.50 -7.70
C ARG A 182 -4.58 -8.47 -8.83
N GLU A 183 -5.65 -8.22 -9.58
CA GLU A 183 -6.02 -8.98 -10.77
C GLU A 183 -5.19 -8.58 -11.99
N LEU A 184 -4.75 -7.32 -12.05
CA LEU A 184 -3.92 -6.80 -13.14
C LEU A 184 -2.43 -7.19 -13.01
N TRP A 185 -1.95 -7.40 -11.79
CA TRP A 185 -0.57 -7.82 -11.49
C TRP A 185 -0.42 -9.34 -11.57
#